data_AF-A0A1B6FV26-F1
#
_entry.id   AF-A0A1B6FV26-F1
#
_cell.length_a   1.000
_cell.length_b   1.000
_cell.length_c   1.000
_cell.angle_alpha   90.00
_cell.angle_beta   90.00
_cell.angle_gamma   90.00
#
_symmetry.space_group_name_H-M   'P 1'
#
loop_
_entity.id
_entity.type
_entity.pdbx_description
1 polymer ?
#
loop_
_entity_poly.entity_id
_entity_poly.type
_entity_poly.pdbx_seq_one_letter_code
_entity_poly.pdbx_strand_id
1 'polypeptide(L)'
;IGTFTSALNITCPLKTSRTKPKSLNKCNIYSQDAEKSRKLFMDAQEKYLRTNKQEDKLDFVQKKKAYDLRLRELRRTANEDHIARTGNKSKAIWDVINSERAPKKQRKDIS
;
A
#
# COMPACT_ATOMS: atom_id res chain seq x y z
N ILE A 1 -25.48 16.64 30.62
CA ILE A 1 -25.35 15.16 30.68
C ILE A 1 -25.42 14.66 29.23
N GLY A 2 -24.30 14.18 28.69
CA GLY A 2 -24.10 13.92 27.25
C GLY A 2 -24.75 12.62 26.78
N THR A 3 -26.02 12.68 26.41
CA THR A 3 -26.82 11.52 25.97
C THR A 3 -26.33 10.91 24.65
N PHE A 4 -25.84 11.74 23.73
CA PHE A 4 -25.42 11.31 22.39
C PHE A 4 -24.14 10.45 22.42
N THR A 5 -23.12 10.89 23.16
CA THR A 5 -21.85 10.14 23.27
C THR A 5 -22.03 8.82 24.01
N SER A 6 -22.97 8.73 24.93
CA SER A 6 -23.31 7.47 25.61
C SER A 6 -23.93 6.44 24.65
N ALA A 7 -24.90 6.85 23.82
CA ALA A 7 -25.51 5.97 22.81
C ALA A 7 -24.47 5.44 21.81
N LEU A 8 -23.51 6.27 21.38
CA LEU A 8 -22.43 5.87 20.48
C LEU A 8 -21.50 4.82 21.11
N ASN A 9 -21.15 4.96 22.38
CA ASN A 9 -20.29 3.99 23.07
C ASN A 9 -21.00 2.65 23.35
N ILE A 10 -22.33 2.66 23.53
CA ILE A 10 -23.13 1.45 23.74
C ILE A 10 -23.29 0.67 22.42
N THR A 11 -23.57 1.37 21.32
CA THR A 11 -23.79 0.76 20.00
C THR A 11 -22.49 0.38 19.31
N CYS A 12 -21.38 1.08 19.59
CA CYS A 12 -20.08 0.81 18.98
C CYS A 12 -18.97 0.83 20.06
N PRO A 13 -18.80 -0.28 20.81
CA PRO A 13 -17.80 -0.35 21.85
C PRO A 13 -16.38 -0.18 21.29
N LEU A 14 -15.61 0.72 21.89
CA LEU A 14 -14.22 1.00 21.51
C LEU A 14 -13.35 -0.25 21.71
N LYS A 15 -12.95 -0.89 20.60
CA LYS A 15 -11.99 -1.99 20.60
C LYS A 15 -10.61 -1.49 21.01
N THR A 16 -10.20 -1.72 22.25
CA THR A 16 -8.82 -1.49 22.70
C THR A 16 -7.96 -2.70 22.34
N SER A 17 -7.54 -2.81 21.07
CA SER A 17 -6.58 -3.85 20.67
C SER A 17 -5.15 -3.38 20.96
N ARG A 18 -4.33 -4.20 21.65
CA ARG A 18 -2.89 -3.95 21.74
C ARG A 18 -2.27 -4.07 20.35
N THR A 19 -1.94 -2.95 19.72
CA THR A 19 -1.14 -2.96 18.50
C THR A 19 0.29 -3.33 18.85
N LYS A 20 0.75 -4.50 18.40
CA LYS A 20 2.19 -4.80 18.42
C LYS A 20 2.93 -3.68 17.68
N PRO A 21 4.06 -3.18 18.21
CA PRO A 21 4.85 -2.19 17.49
C PRO A 21 5.16 -2.75 16.11
N LYS A 22 4.75 -2.03 15.07
CA LYS A 22 5.06 -2.43 13.69
C LYS A 22 6.59 -2.44 13.60
N SER A 23 7.17 -3.55 13.16
CA SER A 23 8.58 -3.57 12.77
C SER A 23 8.82 -2.37 11.85
N LEU A 24 9.75 -1.50 12.26
CA LEU A 24 10.14 -0.27 11.57
C LEU A 24 10.72 -0.54 10.17
N ASN A 25 10.89 -1.81 9.78
CA ASN A 25 11.53 -2.22 8.54
C ASN A 25 10.59 -2.27 7.33
N LYS A 26 9.41 -1.64 7.39
CA LYS A 26 8.68 -1.40 6.15
C LYS A 26 9.37 -0.26 5.42
N CYS A 27 10.33 -0.65 4.59
CA CYS A 27 10.97 0.21 3.60
C CYS A 27 9.89 1.11 3.01
N ASN A 28 10.04 2.41 3.18
CA ASN A 28 9.11 3.38 2.65
C ASN A 28 9.32 3.42 1.14
N ILE A 29 8.71 2.46 0.43
CA ILE A 29 8.81 2.28 -1.04
C ILE A 29 8.16 3.48 -1.77
N TYR A 30 7.60 4.44 -1.01
CA TYR A 30 7.03 5.68 -1.51
C TYR A 30 8.13 6.70 -1.83
N SER A 31 8.74 6.54 -3.01
CA SER A 31 9.49 7.61 -3.65
C SER A 31 8.55 8.74 -4.08
N GLN A 32 9.04 9.98 -4.07
CA GLN A 32 8.29 11.16 -4.51
C GLN A 32 7.70 10.99 -5.92
N ASP A 33 8.37 10.24 -6.80
CA ASP A 33 7.87 9.96 -8.14
C ASP A 33 6.73 8.94 -8.18
N ALA A 34 6.72 7.95 -7.27
CA ALA A 34 5.57 7.05 -7.14
C ALA A 34 4.32 7.78 -6.65
N GLU A 35 4.48 8.79 -5.79
CA GLU A 35 3.36 9.63 -5.34
C GLU A 35 2.78 10.44 -6.50
N LYS A 36 3.61 10.98 -7.40
CA LYS A 36 3.13 11.65 -8.61
C LYS A 36 2.30 10.71 -9.48
N SER A 37 2.82 9.51 -9.76
CA SER A 37 2.08 8.50 -10.54
C SER A 37 0.81 8.03 -9.84
N ARG A 38 0.81 7.93 -8.50
CA ARG A 38 -0.40 7.63 -7.74
C ARG A 38 -1.45 8.71 -7.93
N LYS A 39 -1.10 9.98 -7.75
CA LYS A 39 -2.05 11.10 -7.90
C LYS A 39 -2.69 11.08 -9.29
N LEU A 40 -1.88 10.99 -10.35
CA LEU A 40 -2.38 10.92 -11.73
C LEU A 40 -3.34 9.74 -11.96
N PHE A 41 -3.04 8.58 -11.37
CA PHE A 41 -3.92 7.42 -11.41
C PHE A 41 -5.25 7.66 -10.69
N MET A 42 -5.22 8.24 -9.48
CA MET A 42 -6.43 8.53 -8.70
C MET A 42 -7.31 9.57 -9.40
N ASP A 43 -6.70 10.63 -9.94
CA ASP A 43 -7.42 11.68 -10.66
C ASP A 43 -8.11 11.12 -11.92
N ALA A 44 -7.41 10.26 -12.68
CA ALA A 44 -7.99 9.60 -13.85
C ALA A 44 -9.12 8.61 -13.47
N GLN A 45 -8.97 7.91 -12.34
CA GLN A 45 -10.02 7.04 -11.81
C GLN A 45 -11.27 7.83 -11.44
N GLU A 46 -11.10 8.94 -10.72
CA GLU A 46 -12.21 9.80 -10.32
C GLU A 46 -12.91 10.40 -11.55
N LYS A 47 -12.13 10.85 -12.54
CA LYS A 47 -12.67 11.35 -13.81
C LYS A 47 -13.53 10.30 -14.50
N TYR A 48 -13.02 9.07 -14.64
CA TYR A 48 -13.78 7.97 -15.24
C TYR A 48 -15.06 7.65 -14.44
N LEU A 49 -15.01 7.64 -13.11
CA LEU A 49 -16.19 7.41 -12.28
C LEU A 49 -17.24 8.51 -12.45
N ARG A 50 -16.81 9.76 -12.66
CA ARG A 50 -17.70 10.91 -12.88
C ARG A 50 -18.32 10.92 -14.29
N THR A 51 -17.54 10.63 -15.32
CA THR A 51 -17.97 10.76 -16.73
C THR A 51 -18.54 9.47 -17.31
N ASN A 52 -18.07 8.33 -16.82
CA ASN A 52 -18.32 6.99 -17.35
C ASN A 52 -18.05 6.82 -18.86
N LYS A 53 -17.16 7.65 -19.42
CA LYS A 53 -16.80 7.62 -20.84
C LYS A 53 -15.72 6.57 -21.10
N GLN A 54 -15.77 5.97 -22.28
CA GLN A 54 -14.80 4.95 -22.69
C GLN A 54 -13.38 5.53 -22.86
N GLU A 55 -13.25 6.77 -23.32
CA GLU A 55 -11.96 7.46 -23.44
C GLU A 55 -11.29 7.62 -22.06
N ASP A 56 -12.05 8.06 -21.06
CA ASP A 56 -11.57 8.23 -19.68
C ASP A 56 -11.21 6.88 -19.05
N LYS A 57 -11.92 5.80 -19.41
CA LYS A 57 -11.57 4.44 -19.00
C LYS A 57 -10.19 4.02 -19.53
N LEU A 58 -9.89 4.35 -20.79
CA LEU A 58 -8.60 4.03 -21.40
C LEU A 58 -7.45 4.79 -20.72
N ASP A 59 -7.63 6.09 -20.44
CA ASP A 59 -6.64 6.87 -19.67
C ASP A 59 -6.44 6.30 -18.27
N PHE A 60 -7.52 6.00 -17.54
CA PHE A 60 -7.46 5.34 -16.24
C PHE A 60 -6.64 4.04 -16.27
N VAL A 61 -6.91 3.15 -17.23
CA VAL A 61 -6.19 1.88 -17.36
C VAL A 61 -4.71 2.10 -17.67
N GLN A 62 -4.38 3.07 -18.53
CA GLN A 62 -2.99 3.40 -18.84
C GLN A 62 -2.25 3.96 -17.62
N LYS A 63 -2.85 4.92 -16.89
CA LYS A 63 -2.25 5.51 -15.68
C LYS A 63 -2.11 4.47 -14.57
N LYS A 64 -3.08 3.58 -14.41
CA LYS A 64 -2.98 2.44 -13.49
C LYS A 64 -1.80 1.55 -13.84
N LYS A 65 -1.66 1.16 -15.11
CA LYS A 65 -0.55 0.32 -15.58
C LYS A 65 0.80 1.00 -15.32
N ALA A 66 0.92 2.29 -15.60
CA ALA A 66 2.13 3.06 -15.35
C ALA A 66 2.50 3.06 -13.86
N TYR A 67 1.53 3.30 -12.97
CA TYR A 67 1.74 3.25 -11.52
C TYR A 67 2.15 1.85 -11.04
N ASP A 68 1.47 0.79 -11.50
CA ASP A 68 1.78 -0.59 -11.15
C ASP A 68 3.20 -1.00 -11.59
N LEU A 69 3.64 -0.58 -12.78
CA LEU A 69 5.00 -0.78 -13.27
C LEU A 69 6.02 -0.03 -12.40
N ARG A 70 5.74 1.22 -12.06
CA ARG A 70 6.63 2.02 -11.21
C ARG A 70 6.81 1.40 -9.83
N LEU A 71 5.75 0.89 -9.21
CA LEU A 71 5.84 0.17 -7.95
C LEU A 71 6.68 -1.10 -8.06
N ARG A 72 6.59 -1.82 -9.18
CA ARG A 72 7.39 -3.02 -9.43
C ARG A 72 8.88 -2.68 -9.53
N GLU A 73 9.23 -1.62 -10.26
CA GLU A 73 10.61 -1.14 -10.37
C GLU A 73 11.17 -0.76 -9.00
N LEU A 74 10.43 0.05 -8.22
CA LEU A 74 10.89 0.49 -6.91
C LEU A 74 11.14 -0.67 -5.95
N ARG A 75 10.28 -1.70 -5.98
CA ARG A 75 10.51 -2.93 -5.20
C ARG A 75 11.77 -3.66 -5.66
N ARG A 76 11.98 -3.77 -6.98
CA ARG A 76 13.17 -4.40 -7.53
C ARG A 76 14.44 -3.66 -7.07
N THR A 77 14.50 -2.35 -7.27
CA THR A 77 15.64 -1.53 -6.84
C THR A 77 15.87 -1.60 -5.34
N ALA A 78 14.81 -1.54 -4.53
CA ALA A 78 14.94 -1.69 -3.08
C ALA A 78 15.50 -3.06 -2.66
N ASN A 79 15.09 -4.14 -3.35
CA ASN A 79 15.59 -5.49 -3.10
C ASN A 79 17.05 -5.63 -3.55
N GLU A 80 17.42 -5.09 -4.71
CA GLU A 80 18.80 -5.05 -5.22
C GLU A 80 19.70 -4.31 -4.23
N ASP A 81 19.30 -3.12 -3.79
CA ASP A 81 20.03 -2.33 -2.81
C ASP A 81 20.13 -3.04 -1.45
N HIS A 82 19.11 -3.78 -1.05
CA HIS A 82 19.13 -4.56 0.18
C HIS A 82 20.16 -5.67 0.10
N ILE A 83 20.14 -6.46 -0.98
CA ILE A 83 21.10 -7.55 -1.20
C ILE A 83 22.53 -7.00 -1.29
N ALA A 84 22.73 -5.88 -2.00
CA ALA A 84 24.04 -5.26 -2.17
C ALA A 84 24.64 -4.73 -0.86
N ARG A 85 23.81 -4.14 0.02
CA ARG A 85 24.26 -3.55 1.29
C ARG A 85 24.49 -4.57 2.41
N THR A 86 23.87 -5.75 2.33
CA THR A 86 23.99 -6.76 3.38
C THR A 86 25.33 -7.51 3.33
N GLY A 87 25.93 -7.75 4.49
CA GLY A 87 27.17 -8.56 4.59
C GLY A 87 26.95 -10.04 4.27
N ASN A 88 25.72 -10.56 4.46
CA ASN A 88 25.35 -11.93 4.11
C ASN A 88 24.32 -11.96 2.98
N LYS A 89 24.83 -12.00 1.74
CA LYS A 89 24.02 -11.97 0.51
C LYS A 89 23.05 -13.15 0.39
N SER A 90 23.50 -14.35 0.75
CA SER A 90 22.68 -15.57 0.68
C SER A 90 21.45 -15.46 1.57
N LYS A 91 21.61 -14.94 2.79
CA LYS A 91 20.49 -14.69 3.69
C LYS A 91 19.53 -13.63 3.14
N ALA A 92 20.05 -12.51 2.63
CA ALA A 92 19.24 -11.45 2.06
C ALA A 92 18.41 -11.91 0.85
N ILE A 93 18.97 -12.75 -0.02
CA ILE A 93 18.24 -13.37 -1.14
C ILE A 93 17.08 -14.23 -0.61
N TRP A 94 17.33 -15.08 0.38
CA TRP A 94 16.29 -15.90 0.99
C TRP A 94 15.20 -15.07 1.66
N ASP A 95 15.57 -13.98 2.33
CA ASP A 95 14.61 -13.06 2.95
C ASP A 95 13.69 -12.42 1.89
N VAL A 96 14.24 -11.99 0.74
CA VAL A 96 13.47 -11.48 -0.39
C VAL A 96 12.51 -12.55 -0.94
N ILE A 97 13.02 -13.76 -1.23
CA ILE A 97 12.20 -14.87 -1.76
C ILE A 97 11.05 -15.22 -0.80
N ASN A 98 11.35 -15.30 0.50
CA ASN A 98 10.35 -15.59 1.52
C ASN A 98 9.30 -14.48 1.62
N SER A 99 9.70 -13.21 1.48
CA SER A 99 8.77 -12.08 1.50
C SER A 99 7.80 -12.07 0.31
N GLU A 100 8.23 -12.54 -0.86
CA GLU A 100 7.40 -12.65 -2.07
C GLU A 100 6.47 -13.87 -2.02
N ARG A 101 6.93 -14.99 -1.44
CA ARG A 101 6.15 -16.24 -1.32
C ARG A 101 5.16 -16.22 -0.16
N ALA A 102 5.46 -15.48 0.91
CA ALA A 102 4.57 -15.42 2.06
C ALA A 102 3.23 -14.83 1.62
N PRO A 103 2.09 -15.47 1.94
CA PRO A 103 0.80 -14.86 1.68
C PRO A 103 0.80 -13.52 2.39
N LYS A 104 0.50 -12.43 1.65
CA LYS A 104 0.29 -11.11 2.26
C LYS A 104 -0.73 -11.34 3.35
N LYS A 105 -0.28 -11.30 4.61
CA LYS A 105 -1.16 -11.42 5.76
C LYS A 105 -2.07 -10.22 5.62
N GLN A 106 -3.26 -10.44 5.04
CA GLN A 106 -4.28 -9.42 4.90
C GLN A 106 -4.35 -8.83 6.31
N ARG A 107 -3.96 -7.55 6.44
CA ARG A 107 -4.36 -6.84 7.65
C ARG A 107 -5.86 -6.98 7.58
N LYS A 108 -6.43 -7.77 8.50
CA LYS A 108 -7.86 -7.71 8.75
C LYS A 108 -8.05 -6.26 9.17
N ASP A 109 -8.42 -5.41 8.23
CA ASP A 109 -9.03 -4.14 8.55
C ASP A 109 -10.33 -4.58 9.23
N ILE A 110 -10.26 -4.54 10.56
CA ILE A 110 -11.33 -4.96 11.44
C ILE A 110 -12.43 -3.95 11.23
N SER A 111 -13.48 -4.36 10.50
CA SER A 111 -14.79 -3.72 10.54
C SER A 111 -15.41 -3.83 11.93
#